data_AF-A0A7V2MD15-F1
#
_entry.id   AF-A0A7V2MD15-F1
#
_cell.length_a   1.000
_cell.length_b   1.000
_cell.length_c   1.000
_cell.angle_alpha   90.00
_cell.angle_beta   90.00
_cell.angle_gamma   90.00
#
_symmetry.space_group_name_H-M   'P 1'
#
loop_
_entity.id
_entity.type
_entity.pdbx_description
1 polymer ?
#
loop_
_entity_poly.entity_id
_entity_poly.type
_entity_poly.pdbx_seq_one_letter_code
_entity_poly.pdbx_strand_id
1 'polypeptide(L)'
;MTRSSTIGQRAPSCGQAAGQTAAFTLVELLVTIGIIAILIAILLPTLARVKQAANASTCLSNLRGWSQAIMLYTTENRGRYWIDYGNYPTPGTGEGTWMRVLATYYRNLDRYRLCPAATELTGNWGSTTITAWGPIQFTSFLFDPNDFGSYGINHWLNDLPRTGPFVNGWRNRPDLQWRRVGGHGGKATDAPIIADCEWYGG
;
A
#
# COMPACT_ATOMS: atom_id res chain seq x y z
N MET A 1 8.01 -22.81 -99.46
CA MET A 1 7.38 -21.75 -98.65
C MET A 1 8.16 -21.68 -97.35
N THR A 2 9.25 -20.90 -97.34
CA THR A 2 9.34 -19.49 -96.91
C THR A 2 9.51 -19.33 -95.40
N ARG A 3 10.77 -19.01 -95.02
CA ARG A 3 11.23 -17.99 -94.04
C ARG A 3 10.69 -18.13 -92.60
N SER A 4 11.39 -17.80 -91.52
CA SER A 4 12.41 -16.77 -91.37
C SER A 4 13.01 -16.83 -89.95
N SER A 5 14.33 -16.57 -89.88
CA SER A 5 15.01 -15.63 -88.95
C SER A 5 14.95 -15.82 -87.42
N THR A 6 16.12 -16.18 -86.89
CA THR A 6 16.94 -15.44 -85.89
C THR A 6 16.24 -14.54 -84.86
N ILE A 7 16.55 -14.77 -83.58
CA ILE A 7 17.03 -13.75 -82.62
C ILE A 7 17.82 -14.49 -81.53
N GLY A 8 19.09 -14.11 -81.36
CA GLY A 8 19.86 -14.49 -80.18
C GLY A 8 19.58 -13.52 -79.04
N GLN A 9 19.76 -13.99 -77.81
CA GLN A 9 20.02 -13.12 -76.65
C GLN A 9 20.74 -13.94 -75.56
N ARG A 10 21.86 -13.40 -75.09
CA ARG A 10 22.69 -13.91 -73.99
C ARG A 10 22.16 -13.42 -72.64
N ALA A 11 22.30 -14.29 -71.62
CA ALA A 11 22.48 -14.02 -70.19
C ALA A 11 21.23 -13.51 -69.39
N PRO A 12 21.10 -13.80 -68.08
CA PRO A 12 22.14 -13.60 -67.06
C PRO A 12 22.58 -14.87 -66.32
N SER A 13 23.88 -14.94 -66.02
CA SER A 13 24.44 -15.73 -64.94
C SER A 13 23.76 -15.33 -63.62
N CYS A 14 23.02 -16.26 -63.03
CA CYS A 14 22.49 -16.11 -61.68
C CYS A 14 23.68 -16.14 -60.71
N GLY A 15 24.25 -14.95 -60.46
CA GLY A 15 25.22 -14.75 -59.40
C GLY A 15 24.53 -15.01 -58.07
N GLN A 16 24.83 -16.14 -57.45
CA GLN A 16 24.42 -16.42 -56.08
C GLN A 16 25.08 -15.37 -55.18
N ALA A 17 24.30 -14.39 -54.73
CA ALA A 17 24.65 -13.59 -53.57
C ALA A 17 24.65 -14.55 -52.37
N ALA A 18 25.82 -15.14 -52.08
CA ALA A 18 26.05 -15.88 -50.87
C ALA A 18 25.82 -14.92 -49.70
N GLY A 19 24.65 -15.02 -49.07
CA GLY A 19 24.40 -14.37 -47.79
C GLY A 19 25.47 -14.85 -46.83
N GLN A 20 26.37 -13.95 -46.45
CA GLN A 20 27.39 -14.23 -45.45
C GLN A 20 26.67 -14.56 -44.15
N THR A 21 26.49 -15.84 -43.86
CA THR A 21 26.08 -16.30 -42.55
C THR A 21 27.26 -16.03 -41.61
N ALA A 22 27.20 -14.89 -40.92
CA ALA A 22 28.15 -14.57 -39.85
C ALA A 22 28.01 -15.63 -38.75
N ALA A 23 28.93 -16.59 -38.72
CA ALA A 23 29.02 -17.58 -37.66
C ALA A 23 29.66 -16.91 -36.43
N PHE A 24 28.89 -16.78 -35.36
CA PHE A 24 29.40 -16.29 -34.07
C PHE A 24 30.48 -17.23 -33.53
N THR A 25 31.59 -16.65 -33.07
CA THR A 25 32.63 -17.41 -32.39
C THR A 25 32.21 -17.73 -30.96
N LEU A 26 32.69 -18.87 -30.42
CA LEU A 26 32.43 -19.26 -29.02
C LEU A 26 32.92 -18.19 -28.04
N VAL A 27 33.99 -17.48 -28.38
CA VAL A 27 34.58 -16.39 -27.58
C VAL A 27 33.66 -15.17 -27.53
N GLU A 28 33.05 -14.76 -28.65
CA GLU A 28 32.09 -13.64 -28.67
C GLU A 28 30.87 -13.92 -27.80
N LEU A 29 30.34 -15.15 -27.85
CA LEU A 29 29.24 -15.56 -26.99
C LEU A 29 29.65 -15.50 -25.51
N LEU A 30 30.85 -16.01 -25.19
CA LEU A 30 31.36 -16.08 -23.81
C LEU A 30 31.61 -14.70 -23.20
N VAL A 31 32.20 -13.77 -23.95
CA VAL A 31 32.42 -12.39 -23.48
C VAL A 31 31.08 -11.68 -23.26
N THR A 32 30.10 -11.91 -24.14
CA THR A 32 28.78 -11.27 -24.05
C THR A 32 28.02 -11.69 -22.80
N ILE A 33 27.95 -13.01 -22.52
CA ILE A 33 27.32 -13.48 -21.28
C ILE A 33 28.07 -13.01 -20.04
N GLY A 34 29.40 -12.87 -20.13
CA GLY A 34 30.23 -12.30 -19.06
C GLY A 34 29.87 -10.86 -18.74
N ILE A 35 29.72 -10.02 -19.77
CA ILE A 35 29.31 -8.61 -19.59
C ILE A 35 27.87 -8.54 -19.04
N ILE A 36 26.94 -9.35 -19.55
CA ILE A 36 25.55 -9.40 -19.04
C ILE A 36 25.53 -9.82 -17.56
N ALA A 37 26.35 -10.79 -17.16
CA ALA A 37 26.44 -11.23 -15.76
C ALA A 37 26.92 -10.10 -14.83
N ILE A 38 27.92 -9.31 -15.25
CA ILE A 38 28.41 -8.15 -14.49
C ILE A 38 27.32 -7.08 -14.38
N LEU A 39 26.60 -6.80 -15.47
CA LEU A 39 25.50 -5.82 -15.47
C LEU A 39 24.37 -6.24 -14.53
N ILE A 40 23.94 -7.50 -14.57
CA ILE A 40 22.89 -8.04 -13.70
C ILE A 40 23.35 -8.00 -12.23
N ALA A 41 24.61 -8.33 -11.94
CA ALA A 41 25.14 -8.30 -10.57
C ALA A 41 25.02 -6.92 -9.91
N ILE A 42 25.14 -5.83 -10.70
CA ILE A 42 24.96 -4.46 -10.22
C ILE A 42 23.48 -4.04 -10.22
N LEU A 43 22.67 -4.55 -11.15
CA LEU A 43 21.26 -4.19 -11.28
C LEU A 43 20.38 -4.76 -10.15
N LEU A 44 20.60 -6.01 -9.76
CA LEU A 44 19.77 -6.71 -8.77
C LEU A 44 19.68 -5.98 -7.41
N PRO A 45 20.77 -5.56 -6.76
CA PRO A 45 20.68 -4.83 -5.50
C PRO A 45 20.01 -3.47 -5.66
N THR A 46 20.18 -2.83 -6.82
CA THR A 46 19.56 -1.54 -7.14
C THR A 46 18.05 -1.67 -7.30
N LEU A 47 17.59 -2.71 -8.00
CA LEU A 47 16.17 -2.97 -8.22
C LEU A 47 15.42 -3.24 -6.91
N ALA A 48 16.03 -3.94 -5.97
CA ALA A 48 15.46 -4.18 -4.64
C ALA A 48 15.20 -2.85 -3.88
N ARG A 49 16.17 -1.93 -3.90
CA ARG A 49 16.03 -0.60 -3.29
C ARG A 49 14.97 0.25 -3.99
N VAL A 50 14.93 0.23 -5.33
CA VAL A 50 13.91 0.95 -6.13
C VAL A 50 12.51 0.45 -5.78
N LYS A 51 12.32 -0.87 -5.66
CA LYS A 51 11.04 -1.46 -5.26
C LYS A 51 10.61 -1.01 -3.86
N GLN A 52 11.54 -1.00 -2.89
CA GLN A 52 11.26 -0.50 -1.54
C GLN A 52 10.84 0.97 -1.53
N ALA A 53 11.53 1.83 -2.29
CA ALA A 53 11.17 3.24 -2.42
C ALA A 53 9.80 3.44 -3.09
N ALA A 54 9.48 2.66 -4.13
CA ALA A 54 8.17 2.70 -4.78
C ALA A 54 7.03 2.27 -3.84
N ASN A 55 7.26 1.23 -3.05
CA ASN A 55 6.33 0.79 -2.01
C ASN A 55 6.11 1.90 -0.98
N ALA A 56 7.18 2.50 -0.45
CA ALA A 56 7.10 3.59 0.51
C ALA A 56 6.33 4.81 -0.03
N SER A 57 6.57 5.20 -1.29
CA SER A 57 5.81 6.27 -1.95
C SER A 57 4.32 5.96 -2.05
N THR A 58 3.97 4.69 -2.29
CA THR A 58 2.57 4.26 -2.33
C THR A 58 1.94 4.34 -0.94
N CYS A 59 2.64 3.88 0.10
CA CYS A 59 2.13 3.94 1.46
C CYS A 59 1.91 5.39 1.92
N LEU A 60 2.84 6.29 1.57
CA LEU A 60 2.68 7.73 1.84
C LEU A 60 1.48 8.33 1.10
N SER A 61 1.22 7.91 -0.13
CA SER A 61 0.03 8.32 -0.87
C SER A 61 -1.25 7.85 -0.18
N ASN A 62 -1.28 6.61 0.31
CA ASN A 62 -2.42 6.07 1.04
C ASN A 62 -2.65 6.84 2.36
N LEU A 63 -1.59 7.17 3.10
CA LEU A 63 -1.66 8.01 4.32
C LEU A 63 -2.27 9.39 4.05
N ARG A 64 -1.87 10.04 2.95
CA ARG A 64 -2.49 11.30 2.51
C ARG A 64 -3.97 11.12 2.15
N GLY A 65 -4.31 9.98 1.56
CA GLY A 65 -5.70 9.67 1.27
C GLY A 65 -6.53 9.56 2.55
N TRP A 66 -6.02 8.85 3.55
CA TRP A 66 -6.67 8.77 4.86
C TRP A 66 -6.77 10.12 5.57
N SER A 67 -5.73 10.96 5.54
CA SER A 67 -5.80 12.28 6.17
C SER A 67 -6.87 13.17 5.53
N GLN A 68 -7.03 13.12 4.20
CA GLN A 68 -8.11 13.81 3.50
C GLN A 68 -9.49 13.27 3.92
N ALA A 69 -9.64 11.95 4.07
CA ALA A 69 -10.90 11.35 4.55
C ALA A 69 -11.25 11.83 5.96
N ILE A 70 -10.28 11.88 6.86
CA ILE A 70 -10.46 12.38 8.23
C ILE A 70 -10.88 13.86 8.22
N MET A 71 -10.23 14.69 7.40
CA MET A 71 -10.58 16.11 7.30
C MET A 71 -12.00 16.30 6.77
N LEU A 72 -12.41 15.51 5.77
CA LEU A 72 -13.76 15.56 5.23
C LEU A 72 -14.79 15.10 6.27
N TYR A 73 -14.55 13.95 6.91
CA TYR A 73 -15.40 13.42 7.97
C TYR A 73 -15.57 14.43 9.11
N THR A 74 -14.47 14.96 9.64
CA THR A 74 -14.53 15.92 10.76
C THR A 74 -15.23 17.21 10.36
N THR A 75 -15.08 17.67 9.12
CA THR A 75 -15.82 18.85 8.61
C THR A 75 -17.32 18.61 8.62
N GLU A 76 -17.77 17.45 8.16
CA GLU A 76 -19.20 17.08 8.12
C GLU A 76 -19.77 16.81 9.53
N ASN A 77 -18.94 16.33 10.46
CA ASN A 77 -19.33 15.93 11.81
C ASN A 77 -19.04 17.00 12.88
N ARG A 78 -19.09 18.29 12.52
CA ARG A 78 -18.89 19.44 13.45
C ARG A 78 -17.56 19.37 14.23
N GLY A 79 -16.52 18.96 13.54
CA GLY A 79 -15.17 18.76 14.05
C GLY A 79 -14.98 17.50 14.89
N ARG A 80 -16.00 16.64 15.07
CA ARG A 80 -15.89 15.40 15.86
C ARG A 80 -15.20 14.29 15.07
N TYR A 81 -14.50 13.43 15.79
CA TYR A 81 -13.99 12.16 15.26
C TYR A 81 -15.06 11.05 15.32
N TRP A 82 -14.73 9.85 14.82
CA TRP A 82 -15.70 8.81 14.42
C TRP A 82 -16.42 8.05 15.54
N ILE A 83 -15.92 8.09 16.78
CA ILE A 83 -16.60 7.44 17.92
C ILE A 83 -17.06 8.51 18.92
N ASP A 84 -18.38 8.56 19.13
CA ASP A 84 -19.08 9.35 20.13
C ASP A 84 -19.84 8.42 21.10
N TYR A 85 -19.73 8.68 22.40
CA TYR A 85 -20.26 7.90 23.51
C TYR A 85 -21.79 7.62 23.43
N GLY A 86 -22.54 8.39 22.64
CA GLY A 86 -23.99 8.23 22.51
C GLY A 86 -24.47 7.16 21.54
N ASN A 87 -23.61 6.61 20.68
CA ASN A 87 -23.97 5.66 19.62
C ASN A 87 -22.92 4.55 19.51
N TYR A 88 -22.89 3.63 20.48
CA TYR A 88 -22.09 2.41 20.30
C TYR A 88 -22.73 1.53 19.24
N PRO A 89 -21.96 1.14 18.22
CA PRO A 89 -22.43 0.11 17.33
C PRO A 89 -22.44 -1.25 18.00
N THR A 90 -23.25 -2.15 17.45
CA THR A 90 -23.38 -3.52 17.94
C THR A 90 -22.02 -4.22 17.93
N PRO A 91 -21.61 -4.94 19.00
CA PRO A 91 -20.37 -5.69 19.01
C PRO A 91 -20.21 -6.63 17.82
N GLY A 92 -19.00 -6.67 17.25
CA GLY A 92 -18.67 -7.52 16.12
C GLY A 92 -19.15 -7.01 14.76
N THR A 93 -19.82 -5.86 14.68
CA THR A 93 -20.18 -5.28 13.38
C THR A 93 -19.01 -4.59 12.71
N GLY A 94 -18.06 -3.98 13.45
CA GLY A 94 -17.01 -3.11 12.89
C GLY A 94 -17.51 -1.72 12.46
N GLU A 95 -18.71 -1.31 12.86
CA GLU A 95 -19.20 0.05 12.57
C GLU A 95 -18.46 1.13 13.38
N GLY A 96 -17.75 0.74 14.44
CA GLY A 96 -16.91 1.63 15.25
C GLY A 96 -15.50 1.80 14.69
N THR A 97 -15.08 0.98 13.72
CA THR A 97 -13.72 1.03 13.19
C THR A 97 -13.53 2.25 12.32
N TRP A 98 -12.48 3.03 12.57
CA TRP A 98 -12.16 4.24 11.80
C TRP A 98 -12.08 3.97 10.30
N MET A 99 -11.51 2.83 9.90
CA MET A 99 -11.43 2.41 8.50
C MET A 99 -12.81 2.29 7.87
N ARG A 100 -13.78 1.72 8.58
CA ARG A 100 -15.11 1.48 8.03
C ARG A 100 -16.00 2.72 8.04
N VAL A 101 -15.85 3.58 9.05
CA VAL A 101 -16.49 4.90 9.06
C VAL A 101 -15.97 5.75 7.90
N LEU A 102 -14.65 5.77 7.70
CA LEU A 102 -14.02 6.53 6.63
C LEU A 102 -14.17 5.89 5.24
N ALA A 103 -14.57 4.62 5.16
CA ALA A 103 -14.88 3.92 3.91
C ALA A 103 -15.89 4.65 3.03
N THR A 104 -16.83 5.34 3.67
CA THR A 104 -17.85 6.13 2.96
C THR A 104 -17.23 7.22 2.09
N TYR A 105 -16.05 7.72 2.45
CA TYR A 105 -15.29 8.71 1.68
C TYR A 105 -14.30 8.08 0.69
N TYR A 106 -14.04 6.78 0.80
CA TYR A 106 -13.12 6.05 -0.05
C TYR A 106 -13.75 4.77 -0.61
N ARG A 107 -14.16 4.81 -1.88
CA ARG A 107 -14.84 3.71 -2.59
C ARG A 107 -14.09 2.37 -2.62
N ASN A 108 -12.79 2.32 -2.31
CA ASN A 108 -11.98 1.11 -2.41
C ASN A 108 -11.06 0.92 -1.18
N LEU A 109 -11.66 0.62 -0.03
CA LEU A 109 -10.97 0.36 1.23
C LEU A 109 -9.82 -0.64 1.12
N ASP A 110 -10.02 -1.71 0.35
CA ASP A 110 -9.11 -2.84 0.17
C ASP A 110 -7.73 -2.40 -0.30
N ARG A 111 -7.71 -1.41 -1.19
CA ARG A 111 -6.47 -0.84 -1.71
C ARG A 111 -5.76 0.08 -0.73
N TYR A 112 -6.50 0.76 0.13
CA TYR A 112 -5.95 1.79 1.03
C TYR A 112 -5.69 1.30 2.45
N ARG A 113 -6.25 0.15 2.85
CA ARG A 113 -6.04 -0.42 4.19
C ARG A 113 -4.68 -1.07 4.39
N LEU A 114 -3.99 -1.44 3.30
CA LEU A 114 -2.64 -2.02 3.32
C LEU A 114 -1.60 -1.12 2.64
N CYS A 115 -0.42 -1.12 3.22
CA CYS A 115 0.82 -0.63 2.66
C CYS A 115 1.45 -1.79 1.88
N PRO A 116 1.86 -1.61 0.61
CA PRO A 116 2.56 -2.66 -0.14
C PRO A 116 3.86 -3.18 0.50
N ALA A 117 4.40 -2.46 1.50
CA ALA A 117 5.54 -2.92 2.30
C ALA A 117 5.13 -3.84 3.47
N ALA A 118 3.85 -3.87 3.85
CA ALA A 118 3.30 -4.71 4.91
C ALA A 118 2.55 -5.90 4.28
N THR A 119 3.29 -6.98 3.99
CA THR A 119 2.78 -8.10 3.19
C THR A 119 2.18 -9.24 4.01
N GLU A 120 2.44 -9.29 5.32
CA GLU A 120 2.07 -10.41 6.17
C GLU A 120 1.10 -9.99 7.27
N LEU A 121 0.00 -10.72 7.39
CA LEU A 121 -1.02 -10.54 8.43
C LEU A 121 -0.60 -11.30 9.70
N THR A 122 -0.54 -10.62 10.84
CA THR A 122 -0.08 -11.21 12.11
C THR A 122 -1.20 -11.88 12.90
N GLY A 123 -2.47 -11.68 12.53
CA GLY A 123 -3.62 -12.13 13.32
C GLY A 123 -3.73 -11.44 14.69
N ASN A 124 -2.97 -10.36 14.93
CA ASN A 124 -2.91 -9.64 16.20
C ASN A 124 -3.30 -8.15 16.02
N TRP A 125 -3.55 -7.45 17.14
CA TRP A 125 -3.95 -6.03 17.22
C TRP A 125 -2.85 -5.05 16.84
N GLY A 126 -1.62 -5.42 17.21
CA GLY A 126 -0.41 -4.66 16.93
C GLY A 126 0.39 -5.38 15.86
N SER A 127 1.01 -4.58 15.00
CA SER A 127 1.91 -5.07 13.98
C SER A 127 3.16 -4.19 13.92
N THR A 128 4.18 -4.67 13.22
CA THR A 128 5.41 -3.91 12.99
C THR A 128 5.28 -3.05 11.73
N THR A 129 6.27 -2.19 11.47
CA THR A 129 6.41 -1.38 10.25
C THR A 129 6.31 -2.17 8.94
N ILE A 130 6.45 -3.51 8.99
CA ILE A 130 6.51 -4.41 7.83
C ILE A 130 5.43 -5.50 7.84
N THR A 131 4.54 -5.48 8.83
CA THR A 131 3.46 -6.47 8.94
C THR A 131 2.12 -5.75 9.13
N ALA A 132 1.04 -6.36 8.67
CA ALA A 132 -0.32 -5.89 8.83
C ALA A 132 -0.95 -6.55 10.07
N TRP A 133 -1.85 -5.85 10.74
CA TRP A 133 -2.66 -6.36 11.84
C TRP A 133 -3.92 -7.04 11.32
N GLY A 134 -4.51 -7.91 12.14
CA GLY A 134 -5.69 -8.69 11.81
C GLY A 134 -5.45 -9.85 10.82
N PRO A 135 -6.50 -10.57 10.41
CA PRO A 135 -7.86 -10.53 10.98
C PRO A 135 -7.85 -10.99 12.44
N ILE A 136 -8.68 -10.37 13.27
CA ILE A 136 -8.60 -10.55 14.72
C ILE A 136 -9.78 -11.36 15.23
N GLN A 137 -9.52 -12.55 15.77
CA GLN A 137 -10.57 -13.51 16.14
C GLN A 137 -11.27 -13.22 17.49
N PHE A 138 -11.52 -11.94 17.82
CA PHE A 138 -12.44 -11.60 18.90
C PHE A 138 -13.40 -10.47 18.53
N THR A 139 -14.62 -10.57 19.04
CA THR A 139 -15.67 -9.57 18.84
C THR A 139 -15.51 -8.43 19.83
N SER A 140 -15.46 -7.20 19.32
CA SER A 140 -15.54 -6.00 20.14
C SER A 140 -16.49 -4.99 19.50
N PHE A 141 -16.91 -3.97 20.25
CA PHE A 141 -17.75 -2.89 19.69
C PHE A 141 -17.02 -1.98 18.71
N LEU A 142 -15.69 -2.10 18.61
CA LEU A 142 -14.89 -1.25 17.73
C LEU A 142 -14.47 -1.95 16.44
N PHE A 143 -14.50 -3.29 16.37
CA PHE A 143 -13.87 -4.04 15.28
C PHE A 143 -14.72 -5.22 14.82
N ASP A 144 -14.74 -5.45 13.51
CA ASP A 144 -15.19 -6.71 12.91
C ASP A 144 -14.06 -7.74 13.03
N PRO A 145 -14.34 -9.02 13.35
CA PRO A 145 -13.31 -10.06 13.39
C PRO A 145 -12.55 -10.27 12.07
N ASN A 146 -13.11 -9.80 10.95
CA ASN A 146 -12.50 -9.83 9.63
C ASN A 146 -11.75 -8.54 9.26
N ASP A 147 -11.71 -7.53 10.15
CA ASP A 147 -10.96 -6.30 9.90
C ASP A 147 -9.45 -6.58 9.92
N PHE A 148 -8.75 -6.02 8.93
CA PHE A 148 -7.30 -6.07 8.82
C PHE A 148 -6.77 -4.80 8.15
N GLY A 149 -5.53 -4.46 8.44
CA GLY A 149 -4.88 -3.29 7.87
C GLY A 149 -3.41 -3.18 8.27
N SER A 150 -2.69 -2.26 7.67
CA SER A 150 -1.30 -1.94 8.02
C SER A 150 -1.13 -0.48 8.40
N TYR A 151 -2.24 0.23 8.58
CA TYR A 151 -2.24 1.59 9.09
C TYR A 151 -2.99 1.54 10.42
N GLY A 152 -2.54 2.34 11.37
CA GLY A 152 -3.20 2.52 12.64
C GLY A 152 -3.62 3.96 12.83
N ILE A 153 -4.52 4.15 13.78
CA ILE A 153 -4.97 5.47 14.16
C ILE A 153 -4.65 5.72 15.62
N ASN A 154 -4.40 6.98 15.96
CA ASN A 154 -4.23 7.35 17.34
C ASN A 154 -5.60 7.37 18.03
N HIS A 155 -5.82 6.46 18.98
CA HIS A 155 -7.12 6.36 19.63
C HIS A 155 -7.40 7.48 20.65
N TRP A 156 -6.44 8.35 20.97
CA TRP A 156 -6.69 9.59 21.73
C TRP A 156 -7.67 10.53 21.02
N LEU A 157 -7.91 10.34 19.72
CA LEU A 157 -8.88 11.12 18.96
C LEU A 157 -10.34 10.87 19.42
N ASN A 158 -10.63 9.71 20.01
CA ASN A 158 -12.01 9.28 20.30
C ASN A 158 -12.50 9.71 21.69
N ASP A 159 -13.83 9.84 21.83
CA ASP A 159 -14.50 9.99 23.13
C ASP A 159 -15.05 8.62 23.56
N LEU A 160 -14.33 7.93 24.45
CA LEU A 160 -14.68 6.58 24.92
C LEU A 160 -15.24 6.58 26.35
N PRO A 161 -16.19 5.68 26.68
CA PRO A 161 -16.83 5.58 27.98
C PRO A 161 -15.86 5.15 29.07
N ARG A 162 -16.09 5.65 30.29
CA ARG A 162 -15.35 5.28 31.51
C ARG A 162 -15.83 3.97 32.16
N THR A 163 -16.92 3.38 31.69
CA THR A 163 -17.52 2.15 32.25
C THR A 163 -17.88 1.18 31.12
N GLY A 164 -17.27 -0.01 31.13
CA GLY A 164 -17.36 -1.04 30.11
C GLY A 164 -16.16 -2.00 30.19
N PRO A 165 -16.15 -3.15 29.47
CA PRO A 165 -15.17 -4.24 29.65
C PRO A 165 -13.71 -3.92 29.27
N PHE A 166 -13.38 -2.66 29.02
CA PHE A 166 -12.05 -2.20 28.60
C PHE A 166 -11.53 -1.15 29.58
N VAL A 167 -11.14 -1.60 30.77
CA VAL A 167 -10.47 -0.77 31.77
C VAL A 167 -8.99 -1.20 31.80
N ASN A 168 -8.13 -0.53 31.04
CA ASN A 168 -6.69 -0.32 31.33
C ASN A 168 -6.05 0.64 30.32
N GLY A 169 -5.25 1.60 30.79
CA GLY A 169 -4.36 2.46 29.98
C GLY A 169 -4.63 3.97 29.98
N TRP A 170 -5.53 4.45 29.12
CA TRP A 170 -5.78 5.90 28.87
C TRP A 170 -7.27 6.23 28.68
N ARG A 171 -8.15 5.23 28.59
CA ARG A 171 -9.62 5.43 28.57
C ARG A 171 -10.16 6.04 29.88
N ASN A 172 -9.37 5.97 30.95
CA ASN A 172 -9.63 6.62 32.23
C ASN A 172 -9.03 8.04 32.34
N ARG A 173 -8.38 8.54 31.26
CA ARG A 173 -7.75 9.87 31.17
C ARG A 173 -8.43 10.73 30.09
N PRO A 174 -9.68 11.16 30.34
CA PRO A 174 -10.46 11.94 29.39
C PRO A 174 -9.88 13.34 29.13
N ASP A 175 -9.00 13.80 30.02
CA ASP A 175 -8.17 14.99 29.88
C ASP A 175 -7.16 14.90 28.73
N LEU A 176 -6.85 13.70 28.25
CA LEU A 176 -5.91 13.46 27.15
C LEU A 176 -6.61 13.18 25.81
N GLN A 177 -7.94 13.11 25.79
CA GLN A 177 -8.71 12.83 24.58
C GLN A 177 -8.92 14.10 23.76
N TRP A 178 -8.68 14.04 22.46
CA TRP A 178 -8.82 15.19 21.57
C TRP A 178 -10.26 15.43 21.18
N ARG A 179 -11.12 14.41 21.07
CA ARG A 179 -12.59 14.41 20.83
C ARG A 179 -13.08 15.15 19.57
N ARG A 180 -12.49 16.31 19.29
CA ARG A 180 -12.69 17.20 18.16
C ARG A 180 -11.35 17.71 17.64
N VAL A 181 -11.34 18.13 16.39
CA VAL A 181 -10.21 18.83 15.79
C VAL A 181 -9.84 20.05 16.65
N GLY A 182 -8.56 20.16 17.03
CA GLY A 182 -8.05 21.25 17.88
C GLY A 182 -8.34 21.09 19.37
N GLY A 183 -8.81 19.93 19.84
CA GLY A 183 -9.12 19.69 21.25
C GLY A 183 -7.89 19.48 22.15
N HIS A 184 -8.00 19.99 23.38
CA HIS A 184 -7.16 19.72 24.57
C HIS A 184 -5.65 20.01 24.48
N GLY A 185 -5.25 21.19 23.98
CA GLY A 185 -4.07 21.94 24.45
C GLY A 185 -2.66 21.30 24.29
N GLY A 186 -2.56 20.00 24.02
CA GLY A 186 -1.41 19.38 23.41
C GLY A 186 -1.33 19.88 21.98
N LYS A 187 -0.13 20.26 21.52
CA LYS A 187 -0.02 20.79 20.17
C LYS A 187 -0.42 19.65 19.24
N ALA A 188 -1.31 19.91 18.27
CA ALA A 188 -1.68 18.92 17.26
C ALA A 188 -0.46 18.42 16.44
N THR A 189 0.68 19.12 16.55
CA THR A 189 1.99 18.71 16.04
C THR A 189 2.67 17.60 16.85
N ASP A 190 2.22 17.35 18.07
CA ASP A 190 2.94 16.51 19.04
C ASP A 190 2.48 15.04 19.03
N ALA A 191 1.34 14.71 18.41
CA ALA A 191 0.96 13.31 18.18
C ALA A 191 0.38 13.07 16.78
N PRO A 192 0.90 12.07 16.04
CA PRO A 192 0.39 11.74 14.72
C PRO A 192 -1.04 11.20 14.83
N ILE A 193 -1.91 11.64 13.92
CA ILE A 193 -3.30 11.14 13.80
C ILE A 193 -3.29 9.70 13.29
N ILE A 194 -2.45 9.40 12.29
CA ILE A 194 -2.33 8.08 11.65
C ILE A 194 -0.88 7.60 11.79
N ALA A 195 -0.72 6.31 12.11
CA ALA A 195 0.55 5.61 12.22
C ALA A 195 0.56 4.35 11.32
N ASP A 196 1.70 3.68 11.25
CA ASP A 196 1.91 2.39 10.59
C ASP A 196 1.41 1.19 11.44
N CYS A 197 1.15 1.40 12.72
CA CYS A 197 0.47 0.45 13.59
C CYS A 197 -0.56 1.16 14.48
N GLU A 198 -1.59 0.42 14.92
CA GLU A 198 -2.61 0.98 15.81
C GLU A 198 -1.98 1.34 17.15
N TRP A 199 -1.99 2.64 17.47
CA TRP A 199 -1.32 3.13 18.66
C TRP A 199 -2.30 3.30 19.81
N TYR A 200 -2.27 2.30 20.68
CA TYR A 200 -2.78 2.34 22.03
C TYR A 200 -1.63 2.85 22.92
N GLY A 201 -1.57 4.16 23.15
CA GLY A 201 -0.36 4.81 23.66
C GLY A 201 0.16 4.27 24.99
N GLY A 202 1.40 3.78 24.98
CA GLY A 202 2.20 3.46 26.18
C GLY A 202 1.99 2.06 26.72
#